data_AF-E1IBT3-F1
#
_entry.id   AF-E1IBT3-F1
#
_cell.length_a   1.000
_cell.length_b   1.000
_cell.length_c   1.000
_cell.angle_alpha   90.00
_cell.angle_beta   90.00
_cell.angle_gamma   90.00
#
_symmetry.space_group_name_H-M   'P 1'
#
loop_
_entity.id
_entity.type
_entity.pdbx_description
1 polymer ?
#
loop_
_entity_poly.entity_id
_entity_poly.type
_entity_poly.pdbx_seq_one_letter_code
_entity_poly.pdbx_strand_id
1 'polypeptide(L)'
;MYARKKVIRLDIQDDQGFEEALSICSLDEKSKLAIRKDLHLLSAALMADEIIISSDEALRNLLRTFCLYAIRVKSIMYANPTLEQDYVIEWLRNGAVPEKKRRIGTDVE
;
A
#
# COMPACT_ATOMS: atom_id res chain seq x y z
N MET A 1 7.12 27.22 12.80
CA MET A 1 6.06 27.61 11.84
C MET A 1 6.18 26.68 10.63
N TYR A 2 5.46 25.56 10.60
CA TYR A 2 5.56 24.61 9.49
C TYR A 2 4.74 25.15 8.30
N ALA A 3 5.39 25.34 7.16
CA ALA A 3 4.76 25.81 5.94
C ALA A 3 3.53 24.95 5.60
N ARG A 4 2.39 25.58 5.30
CA ARG A 4 1.18 24.90 4.81
C ARG A 4 1.51 24.26 3.46
N LYS A 5 1.93 22.99 3.48
CA LYS A 5 2.24 22.21 2.28
C LYS A 5 1.01 22.15 1.38
N LYS A 6 1.24 22.05 0.06
CA LYS A 6 0.19 21.83 -0.95
C LYS A 6 -0.56 20.53 -0.60
N VAL A 7 -1.83 20.65 -0.22
CA VAL A 7 -2.72 19.49 -0.04
C VAL A 7 -3.34 19.20 -1.40
N ILE A 8 -2.97 18.07 -1.99
CA ILE A 8 -3.60 17.57 -3.21
C ILE A 8 -4.80 16.73 -2.78
N ARG A 9 -6.00 17.12 -3.19
CA ARG A 9 -7.20 16.30 -3.05
C ARG A 9 -7.42 15.62 -4.39
N LEU A 10 -7.26 14.30 -4.40
CA LEU A 10 -7.61 13.49 -5.56
C LEU A 10 -9.09 13.15 -5.47
N ASP A 11 -9.79 13.20 -6.60
CA ASP A 11 -11.14 12.66 -6.73
C ASP A 11 -11.00 11.15 -6.91
N ILE A 12 -10.95 10.43 -5.79
CA ILE A 12 -10.75 8.98 -5.79
C ILE A 12 -12.07 8.34 -6.19
N GLN A 13 -12.12 7.74 -7.38
CA GLN A 13 -13.24 6.88 -7.76
C GLN A 13 -13.19 5.61 -6.91
N ASP A 14 -14.07 5.54 -5.93
CA ASP A 14 -14.42 4.30 -5.23
C ASP A 14 -15.12 3.38 -6.23
N ASP A 15 -14.36 2.46 -6.82
CA ASP A 15 -14.68 1.03 -6.86
C ASP A 15 -13.69 0.31 -7.81
N GLN A 16 -12.45 0.10 -7.33
CA GLN A 16 -11.41 -0.57 -8.12
C GLN A 16 -11.56 -2.11 -8.17
N GLY A 17 -12.77 -2.65 -7.90
CA GLY A 17 -13.00 -4.10 -7.76
C GLY A 17 -12.45 -4.68 -6.46
N PHE A 18 -12.12 -3.84 -5.48
CA PHE A 18 -11.57 -4.30 -4.20
C PHE A 18 -12.59 -5.02 -3.34
N GLU A 19 -13.86 -4.60 -3.36
CA GLU A 19 -14.91 -5.31 -2.62
C GLU A 19 -15.17 -6.70 -3.21
N GLU A 20 -15.11 -6.83 -4.53
CA GLU A 20 -15.17 -8.14 -5.19
C GLU A 20 -13.97 -9.00 -4.78
N ALA A 21 -12.75 -8.44 -4.82
CA ALA A 21 -11.54 -9.14 -4.36
C ALA A 21 -11.63 -9.56 -2.88
N LEU A 22 -12.18 -8.72 -2.00
CA LEU A 22 -12.40 -9.04 -0.59
C LEU A 22 -13.43 -10.15 -0.39
N SER A 23 -14.44 -10.23 -1.26
CA SER A 23 -15.48 -11.26 -1.20
C SER A 23 -14.91 -12.66 -1.47
N ILE A 24 -13.97 -12.78 -2.42
CA ILE A 24 -13.34 -14.06 -2.81
C ILE A 24 -12.03 -14.36 -2.05
N CYS A 25 -11.50 -13.40 -1.30
CA CYS A 25 -10.25 -13.55 -0.56
C CYS A 25 -10.38 -14.59 0.57
N SER A 26 -9.36 -15.42 0.75
CA SER A 26 -9.29 -16.47 1.79
C SER A 26 -9.02 -15.96 3.21
N LEU A 27 -8.93 -14.65 3.42
CA LEU A 27 -8.71 -14.03 4.74
C LEU A 27 -9.94 -14.17 5.64
N ASP A 28 -9.73 -14.17 6.95
CA ASP A 28 -10.83 -14.11 7.92
C ASP A 28 -11.50 -12.73 7.95
N GLU A 29 -12.72 -12.66 8.49
CA GLU A 29 -13.51 -11.40 8.47
C GLU A 29 -12.85 -10.25 9.25
N LYS A 30 -12.07 -10.54 10.30
CA LYS A 30 -11.34 -9.49 11.02
C LYS A 30 -10.24 -8.89 10.14
N SER A 31 -9.52 -9.74 9.41
CA SER A 31 -8.51 -9.32 8.43
C SER A 31 -9.11 -8.57 7.24
N LYS A 32 -10.25 -9.03 6.71
CA LYS A 32 -10.97 -8.31 5.64
C LYS A 32 -11.44 -6.93 6.11
N LEU A 33 -11.95 -6.82 7.33
CA LEU A 33 -12.35 -5.52 7.92
C LEU A 33 -11.16 -4.58 8.11
N ALA A 34 -9.97 -5.11 8.46
CA ALA A 34 -8.76 -4.30 8.54
C ALA A 34 -8.41 -3.72 7.15
N ILE A 35 -8.33 -4.57 6.12
CA ILE A 35 -8.09 -4.10 4.74
C ILE A 35 -9.15 -3.11 4.29
N ARG A 36 -10.44 -3.37 4.59
CA ARG A 36 -11.56 -2.49 4.20
C ARG A 36 -11.37 -1.06 4.70
N LYS A 37 -10.87 -0.89 5.93
CA LYS A 37 -10.58 0.45 6.50
C LYS A 37 -9.49 1.18 5.75
N ASP A 38 -8.54 0.46 5.17
CA ASP A 38 -7.38 0.98 4.45
C ASP A 38 -7.55 0.96 2.91
N LEU A 39 -8.74 0.65 2.38
CA LEU A 39 -8.98 0.66 0.93
C LEU A 39 -8.73 2.02 0.30
N HIS A 40 -9.13 3.10 0.96
CA HIS A 40 -8.86 4.45 0.45
C HIS A 40 -7.35 4.75 0.39
N LEU A 41 -6.54 4.16 1.28
CA LEU A 41 -5.08 4.28 1.23
C LEU A 41 -4.52 3.57 0.00
N LEU A 42 -4.99 2.36 -0.30
CA LEU A 42 -4.61 1.62 -1.51
C LEU A 42 -5.02 2.38 -2.78
N SER A 43 -6.26 2.86 -2.84
CA SER A 43 -6.76 3.64 -3.98
C SER A 43 -5.96 4.92 -4.17
N ALA A 44 -5.63 5.64 -3.09
CA ALA A 44 -4.81 6.85 -3.16
C ALA A 44 -3.40 6.55 -3.70
N ALA A 45 -2.76 5.47 -3.21
CA ALA A 45 -1.44 5.07 -3.68
C ALA A 45 -1.46 4.71 -5.18
N LEU A 46 -2.44 3.93 -5.64
CA LEU A 46 -2.59 3.54 -7.04
C LEU A 46 -2.90 4.69 -8.00
N MET A 47 -3.47 5.78 -7.49
CA MET A 47 -3.74 6.99 -8.28
C MET A 47 -2.58 8.00 -8.26
N ALA A 48 -1.57 7.76 -7.43
CA ALA A 48 -0.44 8.66 -7.23
C ALA A 48 0.87 8.01 -7.70
N ASP A 49 1.75 7.67 -6.75
CA ASP A 49 3.10 7.19 -6.97
C ASP A 49 3.27 5.70 -6.67
N GLU A 50 2.18 4.99 -6.38
CA GLU A 50 2.17 3.58 -5.95
C GLU A 50 3.02 3.33 -4.70
N ILE A 51 3.17 4.32 -3.81
CA ILE A 51 3.96 4.20 -2.58
C ILE A 51 3.07 4.32 -1.34
N ILE A 52 3.25 3.40 -0.41
CA ILE A 52 2.70 3.45 0.95
C ILE A 52 3.86 3.48 1.95
N ILE A 53 3.85 4.48 2.83
CA ILE A 53 4.78 4.58 3.95
C ILE A 53 3.98 4.49 5.22
N SER A 54 4.14 3.38 5.95
CA SER A 54 3.39 3.14 7.18
C SER A 54 4.17 2.20 8.10
N SER A 55 3.96 2.37 9.40
CA SER A 55 4.59 1.53 10.43
C SER A 55 3.82 0.22 10.70
N ASP A 56 2.73 -0.02 9.98
CA ASP A 56 1.85 -1.16 10.20
C ASP A 56 2.27 -2.40 9.39
N GLU A 57 3.18 -3.18 9.96
CA GLU A 57 3.59 -4.47 9.37
C GLU A 57 2.44 -5.49 9.29
N ALA A 58 1.43 -5.39 10.16
CA ALA A 58 0.28 -6.29 10.09
C ALA A 58 -0.52 -6.01 8.81
N LEU A 59 -0.79 -4.74 8.51
CA LEU A 59 -1.39 -4.32 7.24
C LEU A 59 -0.53 -4.77 6.05
N ARG A 60 0.79 -4.55 6.10
CA ARG A 60 1.69 -5.02 5.02
C ARG A 60 1.49 -6.50 4.74
N ASN A 61 1.50 -7.34 5.76
CA ASN A 61 1.32 -8.79 5.62
C ASN A 61 -0.06 -9.17 5.08
N LEU A 62 -1.12 -8.51 5.54
CA LEU A 62 -2.46 -8.70 4.99
C LEU A 62 -2.53 -8.36 3.51
N LEU A 63 -1.87 -7.27 3.09
CA LEU A 63 -1.81 -6.84 1.70
C LEU A 63 -1.03 -7.82 0.81
N ARG A 64 -0.02 -8.53 1.33
CA ARG A 64 0.69 -9.58 0.58
C ARG A 64 -0.23 -10.75 0.21
N THR A 65 -1.16 -11.10 1.10
CA THR A 65 -2.18 -12.11 0.80
C THR A 65 -3.24 -11.53 -0.13
N PHE A 66 -3.70 -10.31 0.14
CA PHE A 66 -4.74 -9.65 -0.65
C PHE A 66 -4.32 -9.40 -2.11
N CYS A 67 -3.06 -9.10 -2.38
CA CYS A 67 -2.59 -8.81 -3.73
C CYS A 67 -2.66 -10.02 -4.69
N LEU A 68 -2.85 -11.24 -4.17
CA LEU A 68 -3.14 -12.43 -4.98
C LEU A 68 -4.53 -12.35 -5.65
N TYR A 69 -5.46 -11.62 -5.01
CA TYR A 69 -6.83 -11.43 -5.49
C TYR A 69 -7.02 -10.07 -6.16
N ALA A 70 -6.22 -9.07 -5.76
CA ALA A 70 -6.21 -7.74 -6.35
C ALA A 70 -4.84 -7.45 -6.99
N ILE A 71 -4.64 -7.90 -8.24
CA ILE A 71 -3.35 -7.86 -8.94
C ILE A 71 -2.72 -6.44 -8.98
N ARG A 72 -3.55 -5.39 -9.01
CA ARG A 72 -3.08 -3.99 -9.02
C ARG A 72 -2.33 -3.62 -7.75
N VAL A 73 -2.68 -4.22 -6.60
CA VAL A 73 -1.98 -3.98 -5.33
C VAL A 73 -0.55 -4.50 -5.35
N LYS A 74 -0.23 -5.44 -6.25
CA LYS A 74 1.12 -6.03 -6.37
C LYS A 74 2.19 -5.00 -6.75
N SER A 75 1.85 -3.96 -7.54
CA SER A 75 2.82 -2.93 -7.95
C SER A 75 3.19 -1.98 -6.81
N ILE A 76 2.30 -1.82 -5.83
CA ILE A 76 2.47 -0.88 -4.73
C ILE A 76 3.72 -1.23 -3.91
N MET A 77 4.56 -0.23 -3.71
CA MET A 77 5.70 -0.27 -2.81
C MET A 77 5.27 0.10 -1.40
N TYR A 78 5.71 -0.69 -0.43
CA TYR A 78 5.47 -0.48 0.99
C TYR A 78 6.81 -0.32 1.71
N ALA A 79 6.95 0.76 2.48
CA ALA A 79 8.14 1.02 3.28
C ALA A 79 7.75 1.37 4.72
N ASN A 80 8.43 0.75 5.68
CA ASN A 80 8.20 1.05 7.09
C ASN A 80 9.32 1.95 7.64
N PRO A 81 9.02 3.23 7.97
CA PRO A 81 10.05 4.17 8.43
C PRO A 81 10.59 3.85 9.83
N THR A 82 9.97 2.94 10.59
CA THR A 82 10.44 2.53 11.92
C THR A 82 11.43 1.36 11.88
N LEU A 83 11.64 0.76 10.71
CA LEU A 83 12.64 -0.28 10.51
C LEU A 83 13.93 0.36 9.99
N GLU A 84 14.98 0.41 10.83
CA GLU A 84 16.26 1.02 10.46
C GLU A 84 16.87 0.36 9.21
N GLN A 85 16.74 -0.96 9.08
CA GLN A 85 17.22 -1.72 7.92
C GLN A 85 16.55 -1.36 6.59
N ASP A 86 15.38 -0.72 6.64
CA ASP A 86 14.67 -0.31 5.43
C ASP A 86 15.21 1.01 4.87
N TYR A 87 16.10 1.72 5.59
CA TYR A 87 16.74 2.97 5.14
C TYR A 87 15.76 3.94 4.44
N VAL A 88 14.52 4.03 4.95
CA VAL A 88 13.40 4.67 4.24
C VAL A 88 13.68 6.13 3.95
N ILE A 89 14.28 6.85 4.90
CA ILE A 89 14.59 8.28 4.73
C ILE A 89 15.59 8.51 3.61
N GLU A 90 16.62 7.67 3.50
CA GLU A 90 17.62 7.78 2.44
C GLU A 90 17.03 7.39 1.08
N TRP A 91 16.22 6.33 1.05
CA TRP A 91 15.47 5.95 -0.13
C TRP A 91 14.57 7.09 -0.65
N LEU A 92 13.84 7.75 0.25
CA LEU A 92 13.01 8.92 -0.10
C LEU A 92 13.86 10.10 -0.58
N ARG A 93 15.00 10.38 0.07
CA ARG A 93 15.92 11.45 -0.36
C ARG A 93 16.50 11.19 -1.75
N ASN A 94 16.68 9.93 -2.12
CA ASN A 94 17.13 9.50 -3.43
C ASN A 94 16.00 9.44 -4.48
N GLY A 95 14.82 9.98 -4.16
CA GLY A 95 13.69 10.07 -5.09
C GLY A 95 12.80 8.83 -5.12
N ALA A 96 12.86 7.98 -4.08
CA ALA A 96 12.01 6.79 -3.94
C ALA A 96 12.06 5.85 -5.16
N VAL A 97 13.27 5.61 -5.68
CA VAL A 97 13.51 4.75 -6.84
C VAL A 97 12.87 3.37 -6.61
N PRO A 98 12.14 2.80 -7.59
CA PRO A 98 11.45 1.54 -7.38
C PRO A 98 12.37 0.37 -6.99
N GLU A 99 12.11 -0.25 -5.84
CA GLU A 99 12.88 -1.38 -5.30
C GLU A 99 12.00 -2.63 -5.18
N LYS A 100 12.41 -3.75 -5.81
CA LYS A 100 11.65 -5.01 -5.77
C LYS A 100 11.35 -5.48 -4.33
N LYS A 101 12.29 -5.31 -3.39
CA LYS A 101 12.13 -5.69 -1.98
C LYS A 101 11.02 -4.92 -1.25
N ARG A 102 10.60 -3.76 -1.78
CA ARG A 102 9.53 -2.94 -1.19
C ARG A 102 8.17 -3.26 -1.78
N ARG A 103 8.08 -3.96 -2.92
CA ARG A 103 6.78 -4.33 -3.49
C ARG A 103 6.01 -5.22 -2.54
N ILE A 104 4.70 -4.99 -2.45
CA ILE A 104 3.80 -5.82 -1.64
C ILE A 104 3.76 -7.24 -2.19
N GLY A 105 3.55 -7.40 -3.50
CA GLY A 105 3.53 -8.73 -4.08
C GLY A 105 4.92 -9.20 -4.46
N THR A 106 5.17 -10.48 -4.20
CA THR A 106 6.36 -11.18 -4.70
C THR A 106 6.12 -11.61 -6.14
N ASP A 107 7.08 -11.35 -7.01
CA ASP A 107 7.15 -12.05 -8.29
C ASP A 107 7.47 -13.51 -7.96
N VAL A 108 6.45 -14.36 -8.04
CA VAL A 108 6.65 -15.81 -8.10
C VAL A 108 7.19 -16.05 -9.51
N GLU A 109 8.46 -16.40 -9.62
CA GLU A 109 9.04 -16.98 -10.85
C GLU A 109 8.38 -18.31 -11.18
#